data_AF-A0A067SA20-F1
#
_entry.id   AF-A0A067SA20-F1
#
_cell.length_a   1.000
_cell.length_b   1.000
_cell.length_c   1.000
_cell.angle_alpha   90.00
_cell.angle_beta   90.00
_cell.angle_gamma   90.00
#
_symmetry.space_group_name_H-M   'P 1'
#
loop_
_entity.id
_entity.type
_entity.pdbx_description
1 polymer ?
#
loop_
_entity_poly.entity_id
_entity_poly.type
_entity_poly.pdbx_seq_one_letter_code
_entity_poly.pdbx_strand_id
1 'polypeptide(L)'
;GDVPTAVKNLLTSTKRLQEVLKLWSLDQATESGVSDVYVQIGHEFNVTISAFAYHQIALTDIHSIPLELRSVLELCLAEEPSPATLAQFMPDLRKVLFKLLKGLQRRQDNWQAVTRGFGASRTSLHSQ
;
A
#
# COMPACT_ATOMS: atom_id res chain seq x y z
N GLY A 1 6.50 9.93 -8.97
CA GLY A 1 7.12 8.68 -9.44
C GLY A 1 6.28 8.12 -10.57
N ASP A 2 6.85 7.24 -11.40
CA ASP A 2 6.06 6.43 -12.31
C ASP A 2 5.27 5.34 -11.53
N VAL A 3 4.25 4.76 -12.16
CA VAL A 3 3.38 3.76 -11.52
C VAL A 3 4.16 2.57 -10.93
N PRO A 4 5.13 1.95 -11.65
CA PRO A 4 5.89 0.83 -11.10
C PRO A 4 6.69 1.17 -9.83
N THR A 5 7.38 2.31 -9.80
CA THR A 5 8.18 2.72 -8.64
C THR A 5 7.28 3.05 -7.45
N ALA A 6 6.18 3.79 -7.67
CA ALA A 6 5.24 4.13 -6.61
C ALA A 6 4.65 2.87 -5.95
N VAL A 7 4.21 1.89 -6.76
CA VAL A 7 3.69 0.62 -6.23
C VAL A 7 4.78 -0.14 -5.48
N LYS A 8 6.00 -0.24 -6.03
CA LYS A 8 7.12 -0.91 -5.36
C LYS A 8 7.40 -0.30 -3.99
N ASN A 9 7.45 1.03 -3.87
CA ASN A 9 7.74 1.71 -2.61
C ASN A 9 6.63 1.50 -1.57
N LEU A 10 5.37 1.53 -1.99
CA LEU A 10 4.23 1.24 -1.12
C LEU A 10 4.26 -0.21 -0.59
N LEU A 11 4.56 -1.18 -1.46
CA LEU A 11 4.72 -2.57 -1.06
C LEU A 11 5.89 -2.78 -0.10
N THR A 12 7.03 -2.11 -0.34
CA THR A 12 8.20 -2.16 0.56
C THR A 12 7.86 -1.59 1.93
N SER A 13 7.19 -0.44 1.99
CA SER A 13 6.78 0.18 3.26
C SER A 13 5.78 -0.69 4.03
N THR A 14 4.88 -1.37 3.32
CA THR A 14 3.93 -2.33 3.89
C THR A 14 4.62 -3.57 4.48
N LYS A 15 5.68 -4.07 3.86
CA LYS A 15 6.50 -5.16 4.42
C LYS A 15 7.24 -4.71 5.66
N ARG A 16 7.84 -3.51 5.60
CA ARG A 16 8.52 -2.90 6.75
C ARG A 16 7.60 -2.72 7.95
N LEU A 17 6.32 -2.40 7.72
CA LEU A 17 5.33 -2.32 8.82
C LEU A 17 5.17 -3.67 9.54
N GLN A 18 5.08 -4.77 8.80
CA GLN A 18 4.98 -6.10 9.40
C GLN A 18 6.27 -6.48 10.15
N GLU A 19 7.43 -6.06 9.66
CA GLU A 19 8.71 -6.29 10.33
C GLU A 19 8.82 -5.49 11.63
N VAL A 20 8.52 -4.19 11.60
CA VAL A 20 8.60 -3.34 12.80
C VAL A 20 7.55 -3.73 13.85
N LEU A 21 6.36 -4.20 13.45
CA LEU A 21 5.37 -4.75 14.39
C LEU A 21 5.87 -6.01 15.08
N LYS A 22 6.57 -6.91 14.35
CA LYS A 22 7.21 -8.08 14.96
C LYS A 22 8.28 -7.67 15.96
N LEU A 23 9.12 -6.68 15.62
CA LEU A 23 10.13 -6.16 16.55
C LEU A 23 9.48 -5.50 17.76
N TRP A 24 8.42 -4.71 17.57
CA TRP A 24 7.66 -4.09 18.64
C TRP A 24 7.08 -5.16 19.58
N SER A 25 6.51 -6.24 19.04
CA SER A 25 6.00 -7.36 19.86
C SER A 25 7.05 -8.11 20.67
N LEU A 26 8.34 -7.84 20.45
CA LEU A 26 9.48 -8.39 21.16
C LEU A 26 10.25 -7.32 21.95
N ASP A 27 9.64 -6.15 22.19
CA ASP A 27 10.27 -4.98 22.82
C ASP A 27 11.55 -4.49 22.13
N GLN A 28 11.71 -4.78 20.84
CA GLN A 28 12.85 -4.39 20.01
C GLN A 28 12.56 -3.19 19.10
N ALA A 29 11.33 -2.67 19.11
CA ALA A 29 10.96 -1.42 18.46
C ALA A 29 9.92 -0.68 19.30
N THR A 30 9.88 0.64 19.18
CA THR A 30 8.94 1.49 19.90
C THR A 30 7.65 1.70 19.10
N GLU A 31 6.58 2.10 19.78
CA GLU A 31 5.35 2.57 19.14
C GLU A 31 5.60 3.70 18.13
N SER A 32 6.55 4.60 18.45
CA SER A 32 6.96 5.68 17.53
C SER A 32 7.57 5.11 16.25
N GLY A 33 8.39 4.06 16.33
CA GLY A 33 8.96 3.41 15.15
C GLY A 33 7.91 2.76 14.26
N VAL A 34 6.85 2.19 14.84
CA VAL A 34 5.70 1.67 14.09
C VAL A 34 4.92 2.82 13.43
N SER A 35 4.68 3.90 14.18
CA SER A 35 3.97 5.09 13.72
C SER A 35 4.69 5.80 12.56
N ASP A 36 6.02 5.89 12.61
CA ASP A 36 6.83 6.47 11.54
C ASP A 36 6.69 5.69 10.23
N VAL A 37 6.66 4.36 10.31
CA VAL A 37 6.44 3.51 9.13
C VAL A 37 5.01 3.66 8.60
N TYR A 38 4.01 3.82 9.48
CA TYR A 38 2.64 4.14 9.06
C TYR A 38 2.56 5.48 8.32
N VAL A 39 3.24 6.53 8.80
CA VAL A 39 3.32 7.83 8.09
C VAL A 39 3.95 7.67 6.71
N GLN A 40 5.03 6.88 6.60
CA GLN A 40 5.66 6.58 5.31
C GLN A 40 4.69 5.85 4.37
N ILE A 41 3.90 4.89 4.86
CA ILE A 41 2.87 4.23 4.05
C ILE A 41 1.85 5.24 3.54
N GLY A 42 1.39 6.17 4.37
CA GLY A 42 0.47 7.23 3.97
C GLY A 42 1.04 8.11 2.85
N HIS A 43 2.33 8.46 2.95
CA HIS A 43 3.05 9.18 1.89
C HIS A 43 3.11 8.38 0.58
N GLU A 44 3.59 7.13 0.61
CA GLU A 44 3.68 6.28 -0.58
C GLU A 44 2.32 6.00 -1.21
N PHE A 45 1.28 5.93 -0.38
CA PHE A 45 -0.10 5.76 -0.83
C PHE A 45 -0.56 6.97 -1.65
N ASN A 46 -0.31 8.19 -1.18
CA ASN A 46 -0.62 9.43 -1.91
C ASN A 46 0.18 9.56 -3.22
N VAL A 47 1.47 9.18 -3.20
CA VAL A 47 2.30 9.13 -4.41
C VAL A 47 1.72 8.14 -5.42
N THR A 48 1.26 6.98 -4.94
CA THR A 48 0.63 5.94 -5.79
C THR A 48 -0.68 6.44 -6.39
N ILE A 49 -1.55 7.09 -5.60
CA ILE A 49 -2.78 7.71 -6.12
C ILE A 49 -2.45 8.69 -7.24
N SER A 50 -1.48 9.58 -7.01
CA SER A 50 -1.08 10.61 -7.97
C SER A 50 -0.54 10.00 -9.28
N ALA A 51 0.26 8.93 -9.18
CA ALA A 51 0.84 8.25 -10.33
C ALA A 51 -0.24 7.60 -11.22
N PHE A 52 -1.25 6.95 -10.63
CA PHE A 52 -2.35 6.36 -11.39
C PHE A 52 -3.35 7.41 -11.91
N ALA A 53 -3.58 8.49 -11.17
CA ALA A 53 -4.46 9.58 -11.60
C ALA A 53 -3.97 10.24 -12.89
N TYR A 54 -2.64 10.34 -13.09
CA TYR A 54 -2.04 10.79 -14.36
C TYR A 54 -2.49 9.93 -15.57
N HIS A 55 -2.81 8.66 -15.35
CA HIS A 55 -3.31 7.73 -16.36
C HIS A 55 -4.84 7.59 -16.36
N GLN A 56 -5.56 8.49 -15.66
CA GLN A 56 -7.02 8.45 -15.50
C GLN A 56 -7.54 7.16 -14.83
N ILE A 57 -6.70 6.52 -13.99
CA ILE A 57 -7.06 5.31 -13.26
C ILE A 57 -7.39 5.70 -11.82
N ALA A 58 -8.65 5.51 -11.41
CA ALA A 58 -9.12 5.84 -10.07
C ALA A 58 -8.83 4.74 -9.02
N LEU A 59 -8.58 5.16 -7.78
CA LEU A 59 -8.24 4.32 -6.63
C LEU A 59 -9.29 4.39 -5.51
N THR A 60 -10.53 4.75 -5.86
CA THR A 60 -11.61 5.04 -4.91
C THR A 60 -11.95 3.90 -3.96
N ASP A 61 -11.78 2.64 -4.35
CA ASP A 61 -12.04 1.45 -3.52
C ASP A 61 -10.94 1.16 -2.47
N ILE A 62 -9.78 1.82 -2.58
CA ILE A 62 -8.69 1.68 -1.61
C ILE A 62 -8.49 2.92 -0.74
N HIS A 63 -9.21 4.02 -0.97
CA HIS A 63 -9.06 5.26 -0.19
C HIS A 63 -9.29 5.08 1.32
N SER A 64 -10.06 4.09 1.74
CA SER A 64 -10.31 3.80 3.14
C SER A 64 -9.15 3.08 3.85
N ILE A 65 -8.19 2.53 3.10
CA ILE A 65 -7.13 1.68 3.64
C ILE A 65 -6.25 2.39 4.66
N PRO A 66 -5.77 3.64 4.46
CA PRO A 66 -4.98 4.32 5.48
C PRO A 66 -5.73 4.47 6.80
N LEU A 67 -7.03 4.79 6.74
CA LEU A 67 -7.86 4.92 7.93
C LEU A 67 -8.10 3.56 8.62
N GLU A 68 -8.43 2.52 7.86
CA GLU A 68 -8.59 1.16 8.39
C GLU A 68 -7.30 0.67 9.06
N LEU A 69 -6.14 0.91 8.43
CA LEU A 69 -4.84 0.56 8.97
C LEU A 69 -4.55 1.31 10.27
N ARG A 70 -4.83 2.61 10.30
CA ARG A 70 -4.68 3.45 11.49
C ARG A 70 -5.48 2.90 12.66
N SER A 71 -6.76 2.58 12.45
CA SER A 71 -7.62 2.07 13.52
C SER A 71 -7.09 0.76 14.10
N VAL A 72 -6.57 -0.16 13.27
CA VAL A 72 -5.99 -1.42 13.76
C VAL A 72 -4.69 -1.17 14.53
N LEU A 73 -3.83 -0.26 14.03
CA LEU A 73 -2.57 0.08 14.70
C LEU A 73 -2.80 0.81 16.03
N GLU A 74 -3.73 1.75 16.09
CA GLU A 74 -4.07 2.48 17.32
C GLU A 74 -4.53 1.53 18.43
N LEU A 75 -5.37 0.53 18.10
CA LEU A 75 -5.79 -0.48 19.06
C LEU A 75 -4.64 -1.43 19.45
N CYS A 76 -3.82 -1.85 18.48
CA CYS A 76 -2.72 -2.76 18.75
C CYS A 76 -1.63 -2.14 19.63
N LEU A 77 -1.28 -0.88 19.38
CA LEU A 77 -0.22 -0.16 20.10
C LEU A 77 -0.67 0.37 21.46
N ALA A 78 -1.97 0.35 21.77
CA ALA A 78 -2.48 0.69 23.10
C ALA A 78 -2.31 -0.44 24.13
N GLU A 79 -1.98 -1.65 23.67
CA GLU A 79 -1.79 -2.84 24.49
C GLU A 79 -0.30 -3.05 24.83
N GLU A 80 -0.03 -3.88 25.85
CA GLU A 80 1.35 -4.26 26.19
C GLU A 80 2.01 -5.02 25.02
N PRO A 81 3.25 -4.65 24.63
CA PRO A 81 3.95 -5.33 23.55
C PRO A 81 4.18 -6.80 23.86
N SER A 82 3.59 -7.69 23.05
CA SER A 82 3.87 -9.12 23.15
C SER A 82 3.52 -9.84 21.85
N PRO A 83 4.09 -11.04 21.57
CA PRO A 83 3.70 -11.82 20.40
C PRO A 83 2.22 -12.23 20.44
N ALA A 84 1.66 -12.42 21.65
CA ALA A 84 0.25 -12.75 21.84
C ALA A 84 -0.66 -11.56 21.51
N THR A 85 -0.29 -10.35 21.93
CA THR A 85 -0.96 -9.10 21.56
C THR A 85 -0.98 -8.96 20.05
N LEU A 86 0.19 -9.01 19.39
CA LEU A 86 0.28 -8.89 17.94
C LEU A 86 -0.57 -9.94 17.21
N ALA A 87 -0.55 -11.20 17.68
CA ALA A 87 -1.31 -12.30 17.08
C ALA A 87 -2.83 -12.05 17.08
N GLN A 88 -3.37 -11.34 18.08
CA GLN A 88 -4.79 -10.98 18.15
C GLN A 88 -5.19 -10.00 17.06
N PHE A 89 -4.30 -9.06 16.68
CA PHE A 89 -4.55 -8.06 15.64
C PHE A 89 -4.13 -8.50 14.23
N MET A 90 -3.37 -9.60 14.09
CA MET A 90 -2.94 -10.13 12.80
C MET A 90 -4.09 -10.40 11.79
N PRO A 91 -5.27 -10.91 12.19
CA PRO A 91 -6.39 -11.11 11.26
C PRO A 91 -6.82 -9.81 10.58
N ASP A 92 -7.00 -8.72 11.35
CA ASP A 92 -7.43 -7.43 10.83
C ASP A 92 -6.33 -6.75 10.01
N LEU A 93 -5.07 -6.80 10.47
CA LEU A 93 -3.93 -6.33 9.69
C LEU A 93 -3.87 -7.05 8.33
N ARG A 94 -3.95 -8.39 8.31
CA ARG A 94 -3.93 -9.16 7.05
C ARG A 94 -5.08 -8.77 6.14
N LYS A 95 -6.28 -8.51 6.67
CA LYS A 95 -7.44 -8.09 5.89
C LYS A 95 -7.20 -6.75 5.20
N VAL A 96 -6.71 -5.75 5.94
CA VAL A 96 -6.39 -4.42 5.39
C VAL A 96 -5.28 -4.50 4.34
N LEU A 97 -4.21 -5.24 4.62
CA LEU A 97 -3.11 -5.43 3.68
C LEU A 97 -3.55 -6.21 2.42
N PHE A 98 -4.40 -7.23 2.57
CA PHE A 98 -4.92 -7.97 1.42
C PHE A 98 -5.79 -7.09 0.52
N LYS A 99 -6.64 -6.23 1.10
CA LYS A 99 -7.43 -5.24 0.35
C LYS A 99 -6.52 -4.29 -0.44
N LEU A 100 -5.40 -3.86 0.16
CA LEU A 100 -4.40 -3.04 -0.51
C LEU A 100 -3.78 -3.76 -1.71
N LEU A 101 -3.27 -4.98 -1.50
CA LEU A 101 -2.62 -5.76 -2.54
C LEU A 101 -3.56 -6.05 -3.72
N LYS A 102 -4.80 -6.49 -3.44
CA LYS A 102 -5.83 -6.73 -4.45
C LYS A 102 -6.18 -5.46 -5.22
N GLY A 103 -6.34 -4.34 -4.51
CA GLY A 103 -6.62 -3.05 -5.10
C GLY A 103 -5.52 -2.60 -6.06
N LEU A 104 -4.26 -2.69 -5.63
CA LEU A 104 -3.10 -2.34 -6.44
C LEU A 104 -2.95 -3.24 -7.68
N GLN A 105 -3.09 -4.56 -7.52
CA GLN A 105 -3.00 -5.51 -8.63
C GLN A 105 -3.98 -5.15 -9.75
N ARG A 106 -5.26 -4.93 -9.40
CA ARG A 106 -6.29 -4.55 -10.37
C ARG A 106 -5.95 -3.27 -11.14
N ARG A 107 -5.29 -2.30 -10.50
CA ARG A 107 -4.88 -1.05 -11.16
C ARG A 107 -3.66 -1.24 -12.03
N GLN A 108 -2.71 -2.06 -11.62
CA GLN A 108 -1.56 -2.41 -12.45
C GLN A 108 -2.02 -3.09 -13.73
N ASP A 109 -2.99 -4.01 -13.66
CA ASP A 109 -3.58 -4.65 -14.85
C ASP A 109 -4.24 -3.61 -15.78
N ASN A 110 -5.02 -2.68 -15.23
CA ASN A 110 -5.62 -1.59 -15.99
C ASN A 110 -4.56 -0.67 -16.64
N TRP A 111 -3.51 -0.32 -15.89
CA TRP A 111 -2.41 0.52 -16.38
C TRP A 111 -1.65 -0.17 -17.51
N GLN A 112 -1.39 -1.47 -17.40
CA GLN A 112 -0.79 -2.26 -18.48
C GLN A 112 -1.67 -2.28 -19.74
N ALA A 113 -2.99 -2.41 -19.59
CA ALA A 113 -3.92 -2.37 -20.71
C ALA A 113 -3.90 -0.99 -21.43
N VAL A 114 -3.96 0.10 -20.66
CA VAL A 114 -3.91 1.47 -21.17
C VAL A 114 -2.58 1.73 -21.90
N THR A 115 -1.45 1.43 -21.26
CA THR A 115 -0.11 1.66 -21.85
C THR A 115 0.15 0.82 -23.10
N ARG A 116 -0.37 -0.41 -23.18
CA ARG A 116 -0.32 -1.23 -24.41
C ARG A 116 -1.20 -0.65 -25.53
N GLY A 117 -2.38 -0.11 -25.22
CA GLY A 117 -3.26 0.54 -26.19
C GLY A 117 -2.66 1.81 -26.82
N PHE A 118 -1.90 2.58 -26.03
CA PHE A 118 -1.14 3.74 -26.54
C PHE A 118 -0.01 3.35 -27.50
N GLY A 119 0.58 2.17 -27.35
CA GLY A 119 1.63 1.66 -28.26
C GLY A 119 1.09 1.23 -29.63
N ALA A 120 -0.11 0.66 -29.69
CA ALA A 120 -0.71 0.15 -30.93
C ALA A 120 -1.27 1.26 -31.85
N SER A 121 -1.63 2.42 -31.31
CA SER A 121 -2.23 3.51 -32.09
C SER A 121 -1.22 4.39 -32.84
N ARG A 122 0.10 4.24 -32.58
CA ARG A 122 1.16 5.04 -33.23
C ARG A 122 1.75 4.42 -34.51
N THR A 123 1.40 3.18 -34.86
CA THR A 123 1.96 2.47 -36.02
C THR A 123 1.06 2.43 -37.25
N SER A 124 -0.12 3.06 -37.24
CA SER A 124 -1.07 2.99 -38.36
C SER A 124 -1.16 4.26 -39.25
N LEU A 125 -0.22 5.20 -39.15
CA LEU A 125 -0.21 6.46 -39.93
C LEU A 125 1.06 6.59 -40.79
N HIS A 126 1.35 5.60 -41.64
CA HIS A 126 2.36 5.75 -42.72
C HIS A 126 2.20 4.75 -43.88
N SER A 127 1.01 4.70 -44.47
CA SER A 127 0.82 4.00 -45.74
C SER A 127 -0.27 4.69 -46.57
N GLN A 128 0.10 5.81 -47.19
CA GLN A 128 -0.41 6.28 -48.49
C GLN A 128 0.70 7.08 -49.16
#